data_AF-A0A9Y3VZH3-F1
#
_entry.id   AF-A0A9Y3VZH3-F1
#
_cell.length_a   1.000
_cell.length_b   1.000
_cell.length_c   1.000
_cell.angle_alpha   90.00
_cell.angle_beta   90.00
_cell.angle_gamma   90.00
#
_symmetry.space_group_name_H-M   'P 1'
#
loop_
_entity.id
_entity.type
_entity.pdbx_description
1 polymer ?
#
loop_
_entity_poly.entity_id
_entity_poly.type
_entity_poly.pdbx_seq_one_letter_code
_entity_poly.pdbx_strand_id
1 'polypeptide(L)'
;MPDSVSLKNLSAVVEGHKFAIQCDIVNVAPARNLSVLWHKGNKILSSQIFNESILSKVSKSSVLTLTAHRDDDGAEIWCEAKLNLWPEEQGPPPVRSEAHILTVLYPPTSISASDETQDLPAGKNILSCNATGNPLPSYHWQFPQAAQETYKDQDVNYPILTGPFEFPGVYTCTASNSQGTVTKYFTVNKPPGIGPGAIAAIAIAAIVIVICTLGVIHRKCKR
;
A
#
# COMPACT_ATOMS: atom_id res chain seq x y z
N MET A 1 18.42 -25.25 -31.63
CA MET A 1 17.67 -24.67 -30.50
C MET A 1 18.60 -24.63 -29.29
N PRO A 2 18.42 -23.69 -28.35
CA PRO A 2 19.09 -23.76 -27.06
C PRO A 2 18.63 -24.99 -26.28
N ASP A 3 19.51 -25.56 -25.46
CA ASP A 3 19.19 -26.71 -24.63
C ASP A 3 18.36 -26.28 -23.39
N SER A 4 18.65 -25.11 -22.82
CA SER A 4 17.90 -24.53 -21.70
C SER A 4 18.00 -23.00 -21.67
N VAL A 5 17.00 -22.36 -21.06
CA VAL A 5 16.97 -20.91 -20.78
C VAL A 5 16.64 -20.71 -19.30
N SER A 6 17.43 -19.92 -18.57
CA SER A 6 17.21 -19.70 -17.14
C SER A 6 17.55 -18.29 -16.69
N LEU A 7 16.82 -17.78 -15.70
CA LEU A 7 17.10 -16.48 -15.10
C LEU A 7 18.12 -16.59 -13.96
N LYS A 8 18.93 -15.54 -13.80
CA LYS A 8 19.92 -15.34 -12.72
C LYS A 8 19.79 -13.93 -12.15
N ASN A 9 20.42 -13.71 -10.99
CA ASN A 9 20.37 -12.45 -10.23
C ASN A 9 18.95 -12.06 -9.80
N LEU A 10 18.19 -13.06 -9.34
CA LEU A 10 16.83 -12.91 -8.84
C LEU A 10 16.89 -12.59 -7.34
N SER A 11 16.67 -11.33 -6.98
CA SER A 11 16.60 -10.89 -5.59
C SER A 11 15.50 -9.85 -5.41
N ALA A 12 15.02 -9.67 -4.18
CA ALA A 12 14.18 -8.54 -3.86
C ALA A 12 14.93 -7.23 -4.09
N VAL A 13 14.24 -6.21 -4.59
CA VAL A 13 14.83 -4.93 -4.97
C VAL A 13 14.12 -3.79 -4.27
N VAL A 14 14.86 -2.77 -3.84
CA VAL A 14 14.28 -1.61 -3.16
C VAL A 14 13.77 -0.61 -4.19
N GLU A 15 12.60 -0.03 -3.96
CA GLU A 15 12.02 1.02 -4.81
C GLU A 15 13.04 2.13 -5.16
N GLY A 16 12.98 2.60 -6.40
CA GLY A 16 13.86 3.64 -6.94
C GLY A 16 15.27 3.16 -7.31
N HIS A 17 15.69 1.98 -6.87
CA HIS A 17 17.00 1.43 -7.21
C HIS A 17 16.99 0.75 -8.57
N LYS A 18 18.13 0.81 -9.25
CA LYS A 18 18.37 0.04 -10.48
C LYS A 18 18.84 -1.36 -10.15
N PHE A 19 18.36 -2.34 -10.90
CA PHE A 19 18.75 -3.73 -10.80
C PHE A 19 18.86 -4.37 -12.17
N ALA A 20 19.58 -5.49 -12.25
CA ALA A 20 19.82 -6.21 -13.50
C ALA A 20 19.50 -7.69 -13.33
N ILE A 21 18.66 -8.22 -14.24
CA ILE A 21 18.36 -9.65 -14.34
C ILE A 21 19.10 -10.20 -15.54
N GLN A 22 19.71 -11.37 -15.36
CA GLN A 22 20.43 -12.06 -16.42
C GLN A 22 19.63 -13.27 -16.89
N CYS A 23 19.54 -13.46 -18.21
CA CYS A 23 18.96 -14.62 -18.85
C CYS A 23 20.08 -15.42 -19.49
N ASP A 24 20.32 -16.64 -19.03
CA ASP A 24 21.32 -17.57 -19.56
C ASP A 24 20.71 -18.54 -20.56
N ILE A 25 21.31 -18.60 -21.74
CA ILE A 25 20.93 -19.44 -22.88
C ILE A 25 22.06 -20.44 -23.10
N VAL A 26 21.79 -21.72 -22.88
CA VAL A 26 22.82 -22.77 -22.90
C VAL A 26 22.83 -23.50 -24.25
N ASN A 27 24.03 -23.76 -24.77
CA ASN A 27 24.27 -24.68 -25.90
C ASN A 27 23.49 -24.36 -27.19
N VAL A 28 23.48 -23.10 -27.60
CA VAL A 28 22.77 -22.62 -28.79
C VAL A 28 23.71 -22.46 -29.99
N ALA A 29 23.24 -22.83 -31.19
CA ALA A 29 23.93 -22.62 -32.44
C ALA A 29 22.95 -22.46 -33.63
N PRO A 30 23.26 -21.62 -34.62
CA PRO A 30 24.35 -20.63 -34.62
C PRO A 30 23.96 -19.40 -33.78
N ALA A 31 24.91 -18.85 -33.01
CA ALA A 31 24.61 -17.72 -32.10
C ALA A 31 24.19 -16.45 -32.86
N ARG A 32 24.70 -16.21 -34.08
CA ARG A 32 24.31 -15.04 -34.90
C ARG A 32 22.81 -14.92 -35.21
N ASN A 33 22.06 -16.02 -35.11
CA ASN A 33 20.64 -16.07 -35.40
C ASN A 33 19.79 -16.09 -34.12
N LEU A 34 20.43 -15.99 -32.95
CA LEU A 34 19.75 -15.98 -31.67
C LEU A 34 19.11 -14.61 -31.43
N SER A 35 17.81 -14.62 -31.14
CA SER A 35 17.09 -13.50 -30.54
C SER A 35 16.60 -13.87 -29.15
N VAL A 36 16.80 -12.97 -28.20
CA VAL A 36 16.28 -13.07 -26.84
C VAL A 36 15.28 -11.95 -26.61
N LEU A 37 14.06 -12.33 -26.24
CA LEU A 37 13.00 -11.39 -25.89
C LEU A 37 12.76 -11.44 -24.38
N TRP A 38 12.70 -10.26 -23.78
CA TRP A 38 12.33 -10.07 -22.38
C TRP A 38 10.87 -9.68 -22.26
N HIS A 39 10.19 -10.34 -21.34
CA HIS A 39 8.77 -10.16 -21.09
C HIS A 39 8.51 -9.78 -19.64
N LYS A 40 7.55 -8.88 -19.42
CA LYS A 40 6.95 -8.57 -18.12
C LYS A 40 5.44 -8.64 -18.23
N GLY A 41 4.84 -9.66 -17.62
CA GLY A 41 3.49 -10.11 -17.95
C GLY A 41 3.35 -10.34 -19.46
N ASN A 42 2.41 -9.63 -20.09
CA ASN A 42 2.15 -9.72 -21.53
C ASN A 42 2.92 -8.67 -22.38
N LYS A 43 3.81 -7.89 -21.77
CA LYS A 43 4.53 -6.80 -22.46
C LYS A 43 5.97 -7.21 -22.76
N ILE A 44 6.41 -6.94 -23.98
CA ILE A 44 7.82 -7.08 -24.38
C ILE A 44 8.57 -5.84 -23.88
N LEU A 45 9.59 -6.05 -23.05
CA LEU A 45 10.42 -4.98 -22.48
C LEU A 45 11.66 -4.68 -23.32
N SER A 46 12.29 -5.73 -23.86
CA SER A 46 13.53 -5.62 -24.61
C SER A 46 13.70 -6.79 -25.57
N SER A 47 14.46 -6.55 -26.63
CA SER A 47 14.85 -7.55 -27.61
C SER A 47 16.33 -7.40 -27.91
N GLN A 48 17.07 -8.51 -27.81
CA GLN A 48 18.50 -8.55 -28.10
C GLN A 48 18.77 -9.59 -29.18
N ILE A 49 19.60 -9.21 -30.15
CA ILE A 49 20.11 -10.10 -31.18
C ILE A 49 21.62 -10.22 -30.99
N PHE A 50 22.15 -11.42 -31.16
CA PHE A 50 23.58 -11.69 -31.06
C PHE A 50 24.21 -11.70 -32.45
N ASN A 51 25.32 -11.02 -32.63
CA ASN A 51 26.04 -10.94 -33.91
C ASN A 51 27.41 -11.62 -33.77
N GLU A 52 27.41 -12.96 -33.68
CA GLU A 52 28.65 -13.74 -33.53
C GLU A 52 28.80 -14.82 -34.60
N SER A 53 29.95 -14.81 -35.27
CA SER A 53 30.28 -15.70 -36.38
C SER A 53 30.56 -17.16 -35.98
N ILE A 54 30.44 -17.50 -34.69
CA ILE A 54 30.72 -18.85 -34.18
C ILE A 54 29.57 -19.78 -34.57
N LEU A 55 29.90 -20.83 -35.33
CA LEU A 55 28.96 -21.82 -35.83
C LEU A 55 28.76 -23.02 -34.88
N SER A 56 29.64 -23.18 -33.88
CA SER A 56 29.51 -24.22 -32.85
C SER A 56 28.49 -23.83 -31.77
N LYS A 57 28.05 -24.83 -30.98
CA LYS A 57 27.23 -24.60 -29.79
C LYS A 57 28.01 -23.73 -28.79
N VAL A 58 27.39 -22.62 -28.38
CA VAL A 58 27.92 -21.71 -27.36
C VAL A 58 26.84 -21.34 -26.36
N SER A 59 27.25 -20.93 -25.16
CA SER A 59 26.34 -20.34 -24.18
C SER A 59 26.39 -18.82 -24.29
N LYS A 60 25.23 -18.18 -24.15
CA LYS A 60 25.07 -16.72 -24.20
C LYS A 60 24.22 -16.24 -23.05
N SER A 61 24.42 -14.98 -22.69
CA SER A 61 23.60 -14.33 -21.68
C SER A 61 23.10 -12.99 -22.19
N SER A 62 21.84 -12.67 -21.90
CA SER A 62 21.25 -11.35 -22.09
C SER A 62 21.04 -10.72 -20.72
N VAL A 63 21.23 -9.41 -20.60
CA VAL A 63 21.06 -8.68 -19.33
C VAL A 63 20.04 -7.58 -19.53
N LEU A 64 18.99 -7.59 -18.71
CA LEU A 64 17.96 -6.55 -18.67
C LEU A 64 18.16 -5.69 -17.43
N THR A 65 18.33 -4.39 -17.62
CA THR A 65 18.44 -3.41 -16.53
C THR A 65 17.13 -2.65 -16.38
N LEU A 66 16.57 -2.62 -15.17
CA LEU A 66 15.31 -1.94 -14.83
C LEU A 66 15.51 -1.04 -13.60
N THR A 67 14.59 -0.11 -13.41
CA THR A 67 14.44 0.65 -12.16
C THR A 67 13.23 0.10 -11.41
N ALA A 68 13.40 -0.23 -10.13
CA ALA A 68 12.33 -0.80 -9.32
C ALA A 68 11.24 0.22 -9.01
N HIS A 69 9.99 -0.15 -9.27
CA HIS A 69 8.80 0.64 -8.97
C HIS A 69 7.81 -0.20 -8.15
N ARG A 70 7.13 0.38 -7.16
CA ARG A 70 6.19 -0.37 -6.31
C ARG A 70 5.05 -1.04 -7.09
N ASP A 71 4.64 -0.45 -8.21
CA ASP A 71 3.60 -1.02 -9.09
C ASP A 71 4.06 -2.28 -9.85
N ASP A 72 5.36 -2.58 -9.79
CA ASP A 72 5.95 -3.77 -10.41
C ASP A 72 6.04 -4.95 -9.43
N ASP A 73 5.73 -4.74 -8.16
CA ASP A 73 5.68 -5.79 -7.15
C ASP A 73 4.61 -6.83 -7.51
N GLY A 74 4.97 -8.10 -7.51
CA GLY A 74 4.09 -9.19 -7.95
C GLY A 74 4.03 -9.37 -9.47
N ALA A 75 4.70 -8.55 -10.28
CA ALA A 75 4.72 -8.73 -11.73
C ALA A 75 5.64 -9.89 -12.14
N GLU A 76 5.18 -10.72 -13.08
CA GLU A 76 5.98 -11.82 -13.63
C GLU A 76 6.96 -11.32 -14.69
N ILE A 77 8.22 -11.75 -14.60
CA ILE A 77 9.27 -11.50 -15.58
C ILE A 77 9.85 -12.82 -16.10
N TRP A 78 10.09 -12.89 -17.41
CA TRP A 78 10.67 -14.06 -18.06
C TRP A 78 11.37 -13.67 -19.35
N CYS A 79 12.25 -14.55 -19.82
CA CYS A 79 12.90 -14.38 -21.12
C CYS A 79 12.62 -15.59 -22.02
N GLU A 80 12.62 -15.37 -23.32
CA GLU A 80 12.58 -16.45 -24.30
C GLU A 80 13.64 -16.29 -25.37
N ALA A 81 14.15 -17.43 -25.84
CA ALA A 81 15.21 -17.51 -26.82
C ALA A 81 14.71 -18.25 -28.07
N LYS A 82 14.90 -17.62 -29.22
CA LYS A 82 14.52 -18.16 -30.54
C LYS A 82 15.71 -18.10 -31.49
N LEU A 83 15.84 -19.09 -32.37
CA LEU A 83 16.70 -18.98 -33.55
C LEU A 83 15.86 -18.56 -34.75
N ASN A 84 16.21 -17.42 -35.34
CA ASN A 84 15.56 -16.86 -36.52
C ASN A 84 16.18 -17.47 -37.79
N LEU A 85 15.99 -18.77 -37.95
CA LEU A 85 16.41 -19.54 -39.13
C LEU A 85 15.25 -19.89 -40.06
N TRP A 86 14.01 -19.79 -39.55
CA TRP A 86 12.80 -20.17 -40.26
C TRP A 86 11.83 -18.99 -40.35
N PRO A 87 10.95 -18.96 -41.37
CA PRO A 87 9.75 -18.13 -41.36
C PRO A 87 8.94 -18.37 -40.10
N GLU A 88 8.26 -17.33 -39.60
CA GLU A 88 7.73 -17.25 -38.24
C GLU A 88 6.84 -18.44 -37.83
N GLU A 89 6.08 -19.01 -38.79
CA GLU A 89 5.13 -20.10 -38.59
C GLU A 89 5.71 -21.52 -38.78
N GLN A 90 6.93 -21.66 -39.30
CA GLN A 90 7.53 -22.96 -39.64
C GLN A 90 8.62 -23.40 -38.66
N GLY A 91 9.07 -22.49 -37.80
CA GLY A 91 10.11 -22.75 -36.83
C GLY A 91 9.63 -23.50 -35.59
N PRO A 92 10.54 -24.14 -34.84
CA PRO A 92 10.23 -24.62 -33.51
C PRO A 92 9.81 -23.45 -32.59
N PRO A 93 8.98 -23.73 -31.57
CA PRO A 93 8.61 -22.71 -30.59
C PRO A 93 9.85 -22.17 -29.86
N PRO A 94 9.80 -20.92 -29.38
CA PRO A 94 10.88 -20.37 -28.57
C PRO A 94 11.03 -21.14 -27.25
N VAL A 95 12.25 -21.26 -26.76
CA VAL A 95 12.53 -21.85 -25.45
C VAL A 95 12.43 -20.75 -24.40
N ARG A 96 11.63 -20.98 -23.35
CA ARG A 96 11.33 -19.98 -22.32
C ARG A 96 12.05 -20.31 -21.02
N SER A 97 12.40 -19.27 -20.25
CA SER A 97 12.74 -19.44 -18.85
C SER A 97 11.49 -19.73 -18.03
N GLU A 98 11.68 -20.28 -16.83
CA GLU A 98 10.69 -20.16 -15.77
C GLU A 98 10.40 -18.68 -15.48
N ALA A 99 9.14 -18.37 -15.19
CA ALA A 99 8.73 -17.03 -14.82
C ALA A 99 9.15 -16.73 -13.38
N HIS A 100 9.59 -15.50 -13.14
CA HIS A 100 9.94 -15.02 -11.82
C HIS A 100 9.01 -13.87 -11.41
N ILE A 101 8.45 -13.95 -10.21
CA ILE A 101 7.65 -12.88 -9.63
C ILE A 101 8.58 -11.84 -9.01
N LEU A 102 8.56 -10.62 -9.54
CA LEU A 102 9.34 -9.52 -8.99
C LEU A 102 8.87 -9.18 -7.58
N THR A 103 9.83 -9.03 -6.66
CA THR A 103 9.57 -8.57 -5.29
C THR A 103 10.20 -7.19 -5.12
N VAL A 104 9.37 -6.15 -4.98
CA VAL A 104 9.83 -4.77 -4.79
C VAL A 104 9.53 -4.33 -3.36
N LEU A 105 10.58 -3.96 -2.63
CA LEU A 105 10.49 -3.48 -1.26
C LEU A 105 10.30 -1.96 -1.23
N TYR A 106 9.29 -1.50 -0.50
CA TYR A 106 8.96 -0.07 -0.37
C TYR A 106 8.37 0.24 1.02
N PRO A 107 8.54 1.49 1.50
CA PRO A 107 8.05 1.90 2.81
C PRO A 107 6.52 1.93 2.87
N PRO A 108 5.93 1.90 4.07
CA PRO A 108 4.49 1.90 4.20
C PRO A 108 3.88 3.21 3.69
N THR A 109 2.73 3.13 3.02
CA THR A 109 2.00 4.31 2.50
C THR A 109 0.56 4.30 3.04
N SER A 110 0.14 5.41 3.63
CA SER A 110 -1.21 5.58 4.15
C SER A 110 -2.25 5.50 3.03
N ILE A 111 -3.33 4.74 3.23
CA ILE A 111 -4.41 4.58 2.24
C ILE A 111 -5.44 5.73 2.35
N SER A 112 -5.45 6.47 3.46
CA SER A 112 -6.44 7.53 3.69
C SER A 112 -5.98 8.89 3.17
N ALA A 113 -6.86 9.60 2.46
CA ALA A 113 -6.64 10.89 1.79
C ALA A 113 -6.21 12.07 2.69
N SER A 114 -6.17 11.91 4.00
CA SER A 114 -5.53 12.86 4.92
C SER A 114 -4.25 12.22 5.46
N ASP A 115 -3.13 12.49 4.79
CA ASP A 115 -1.79 12.08 5.25
C ASP A 115 -1.33 12.87 6.49
N GLU A 116 -2.21 13.71 7.04
CA GLU A 116 -2.02 14.49 8.25
C GLU A 116 -3.29 14.50 9.12
N THR A 117 -3.12 14.97 10.35
CA THR A 117 -4.06 14.98 11.48
C THR A 117 -5.54 15.00 11.10
N GLN A 118 -6.28 14.00 11.60
CA GLN A 118 -7.73 13.95 11.41
C GLN A 118 -8.47 14.40 12.68
N ASP A 119 -9.24 15.48 12.56
CA ASP A 119 -10.13 15.95 13.63
C ASP A 119 -11.44 15.15 13.64
N LEU A 120 -11.78 14.58 14.80
CA LEU A 120 -12.93 13.72 14.96
C LEU A 120 -13.76 14.14 16.19
N PRO A 121 -15.09 14.17 16.10
CA PRO A 121 -15.93 14.33 17.28
C PRO A 121 -15.83 13.10 18.18
N ALA A 122 -15.89 13.30 19.50
CA ALA A 122 -16.09 12.20 20.44
C ALA A 122 -17.33 11.37 20.06
N GLY A 123 -17.20 10.05 20.11
CA GLY A 123 -18.25 9.11 19.71
C GLY A 123 -18.10 8.54 18.29
N LYS A 124 -17.11 8.96 17.50
CA LYS A 124 -16.66 8.12 16.36
C LYS A 124 -16.01 6.87 16.93
N ASN A 125 -16.42 5.69 16.48
CA ASN A 125 -15.98 4.43 17.09
C ASN A 125 -14.83 3.75 16.34
N ILE A 126 -14.29 4.34 15.27
CA ILE A 126 -13.28 3.68 14.44
C ILE A 126 -12.20 4.68 14.04
N LEU A 127 -10.94 4.40 14.42
CA LEU A 127 -9.74 5.05 13.89
C LEU A 127 -9.04 4.05 12.96
N SER A 128 -8.80 4.45 11.72
CA SER A 128 -8.20 3.60 10.69
C SER A 128 -6.92 4.21 10.15
N CYS A 129 -5.85 3.44 10.30
CA CYS A 129 -4.48 3.74 9.93
C CYS A 129 -3.99 2.77 8.84
N ASN A 130 -4.92 2.24 8.04
CA ASN A 130 -4.58 1.24 7.03
C ASN A 130 -3.49 1.77 6.08
N ALA A 131 -2.47 0.95 5.87
CA ALA A 131 -1.28 1.31 5.10
C ALA A 131 -0.87 0.12 4.23
N THR A 132 -0.53 0.39 2.98
CA THR A 132 0.16 -0.60 2.12
C THR A 132 1.66 -0.57 2.43
N GLY A 133 2.41 -1.58 2.01
CA GLY A 133 3.86 -1.65 2.19
C GLY A 133 4.38 -3.04 1.85
N ASN A 134 5.62 -3.13 1.35
CA ASN A 134 6.32 -4.40 1.18
C ASN A 134 7.73 -4.32 1.83
N PRO A 135 8.01 -5.09 2.90
CA PRO A 135 7.14 -6.10 3.54
C PRO A 135 5.88 -5.50 4.17
N LEU A 136 4.88 -6.36 4.44
CA LEU A 136 3.63 -5.96 5.10
C LEU A 136 3.95 -5.24 6.43
N PRO A 137 3.38 -4.05 6.68
CA PRO A 137 3.74 -3.26 7.85
C PRO A 137 3.17 -3.83 9.16
N SER A 138 3.93 -3.66 10.24
CA SER A 138 3.45 -3.75 11.62
C SER A 138 2.90 -2.41 12.08
N TYR A 139 2.01 -2.44 13.06
CA TYR A 139 1.34 -1.26 13.61
C TYR A 139 1.67 -1.09 15.09
N HIS A 140 1.76 0.16 15.53
CA HIS A 140 1.91 0.53 16.92
C HIS A 140 1.02 1.74 17.23
N TRP A 141 0.25 1.66 18.30
CA TRP A 141 -0.63 2.73 18.75
C TRP A 141 -0.07 3.39 20.01
N GLN A 142 -0.07 4.73 20.01
CA GLN A 142 0.20 5.54 21.18
C GLN A 142 -1.06 6.30 21.55
N PHE A 143 -1.45 6.16 22.82
CA PHE A 143 -2.67 6.74 23.37
C PHE A 143 -2.36 8.07 24.08
N PRO A 144 -3.34 8.99 24.16
CA PRO A 144 -3.16 10.21 24.93
C PRO A 144 -2.91 9.91 26.41
N GLN A 145 -2.21 10.79 27.12
CA GLN A 145 -1.81 10.59 28.52
C GLN A 145 -2.98 10.20 29.43
N ALA A 146 -4.15 10.83 29.25
CA ALA A 146 -5.36 10.55 30.02
C ALA A 146 -5.90 9.12 29.82
N ALA A 147 -5.47 8.42 28.76
CA ALA A 147 -5.90 7.08 28.40
C ALA A 147 -4.79 6.02 28.59
N GLN A 148 -3.56 6.43 28.95
CA GLN A 148 -2.42 5.50 29.05
C GLN A 148 -2.63 4.41 30.09
N GLU A 149 -3.23 4.71 31.25
CA GLU A 149 -3.51 3.69 32.27
C GLU A 149 -4.57 2.68 31.79
N THR A 150 -5.58 3.15 31.08
CA THR A 150 -6.66 2.31 30.53
C THR A 150 -6.18 1.36 29.44
N TYR A 151 -5.21 1.78 28.63
CA TYR A 151 -4.72 1.01 27.47
C TYR A 151 -3.31 0.44 27.65
N LYS A 152 -2.77 0.44 28.87
CA LYS A 152 -1.38 0.08 29.19
C LYS A 152 -0.95 -1.31 28.69
N ASP A 153 -1.88 -2.27 28.70
CA ASP A 153 -1.63 -3.67 28.34
C ASP A 153 -2.12 -4.04 26.93
N GLN A 154 -2.62 -3.07 26.14
CA GLN A 154 -3.05 -3.32 24.76
C GLN A 154 -1.88 -3.17 23.79
N ASP A 155 -1.25 -4.30 23.44
CA ASP A 155 -0.35 -4.36 22.28
C ASP A 155 -1.16 -4.45 20.99
N VAL A 156 -1.57 -3.29 20.46
CA VAL A 156 -2.41 -3.21 19.26
C VAL A 156 -1.53 -3.18 18.01
N ASN A 157 -1.25 -4.37 17.46
CA ASN A 157 -0.56 -4.51 16.17
C ASN A 157 -1.55 -4.64 15.00
N TYR A 158 -2.60 -3.81 14.99
CA TYR A 158 -3.63 -3.80 13.95
C TYR A 158 -3.90 -2.38 13.42
N PRO A 159 -4.26 -2.23 12.13
CA PRO A 159 -4.49 -0.92 11.52
C PRO A 159 -5.77 -0.21 12.00
N ILE A 160 -6.63 -0.92 12.73
CA ILE A 160 -7.95 -0.44 13.13
C ILE A 160 -8.04 -0.45 14.66
N LEU A 161 -8.38 0.70 15.22
CA LEU A 161 -8.71 0.85 16.63
C LEU A 161 -10.20 1.16 16.78
N THR A 162 -10.88 0.46 17.69
CA THR A 162 -12.34 0.59 17.90
C THR A 162 -12.66 1.18 19.28
N GLY A 163 -13.55 2.17 19.31
CA GLY A 163 -13.99 2.92 20.49
C GLY A 163 -15.32 2.42 21.08
N PRO A 164 -15.77 3.03 22.18
CA PRO A 164 -15.83 4.50 22.34
C PRO A 164 -14.51 5.14 22.78
N PHE A 165 -14.14 6.26 22.15
CA PHE A 165 -13.00 7.08 22.57
C PHE A 165 -13.47 8.13 23.58
N GLU A 166 -13.49 7.76 24.85
CA GLU A 166 -13.95 8.61 25.96
C GLU A 166 -12.93 9.67 26.37
N PHE A 167 -11.66 9.42 26.09
CA PHE A 167 -10.57 10.33 26.39
C PHE A 167 -10.24 11.20 25.17
N PRO A 168 -10.51 12.52 25.22
CA PRO A 168 -10.08 13.43 24.18
C PRO A 168 -8.56 13.55 24.18
N GLY A 169 -7.98 13.77 23.00
CA GLY A 169 -6.54 13.88 22.83
C GLY A 169 -6.09 13.32 21.49
N VAL A 170 -4.77 13.23 21.33
CA VAL A 170 -4.14 12.73 20.12
C VAL A 170 -3.87 11.24 20.27
N TYR A 171 -4.47 10.44 19.39
CA TYR A 171 -4.17 9.04 19.21
C TYR A 171 -3.25 8.92 18.01
N THR A 172 -2.10 8.29 18.19
CA THR A 172 -1.08 8.15 17.15
C THR A 172 -1.00 6.72 16.72
N CYS A 173 -1.08 6.47 15.42
CA CYS A 173 -0.77 5.18 14.84
C CYS A 173 0.47 5.28 13.97
N THR A 174 1.42 4.39 14.19
CA THR A 174 2.61 4.24 13.36
C THR A 174 2.58 2.89 12.67
N ALA A 175 2.64 2.89 11.34
CA ALA A 175 2.82 1.71 10.52
C ALA A 175 4.27 1.63 10.05
N SER A 176 4.92 0.48 10.22
CA SER A 176 6.36 0.32 10.01
C SER A 176 6.70 -0.98 9.29
N ASN A 177 7.68 -0.93 8.39
CA ASN A 177 8.35 -2.12 7.86
C ASN A 177 9.86 -1.86 7.78
N SER A 178 10.62 -2.81 7.22
CA SER A 178 12.08 -2.68 7.10
C SER A 178 12.54 -1.54 6.17
N GLN A 179 11.64 -0.95 5.38
CA GLN A 179 11.93 0.11 4.42
C GLN A 179 11.59 1.51 4.96
N GLY A 180 10.77 1.60 6.01
CA GLY A 180 10.43 2.88 6.64
C GLY A 180 9.16 2.84 7.46
N THR A 181 8.67 4.03 7.80
CA THR A 181 7.50 4.22 8.67
C THR A 181 6.62 5.35 8.18
N VAL A 182 5.31 5.21 8.36
CA VAL A 182 4.33 6.29 8.21
C VAL A 182 3.55 6.42 9.51
N THR A 183 3.24 7.66 9.91
CA THR A 183 2.52 7.94 11.16
C THR A 183 1.30 8.78 10.87
N LYS A 184 0.17 8.41 11.48
CA LYS A 184 -1.10 9.12 11.37
C LYS A 184 -1.59 9.54 12.75
N TYR A 185 -2.03 10.79 12.84
CA TYR A 185 -2.55 11.39 14.07
C TYR A 185 -4.07 11.55 13.99
N PHE A 186 -4.76 11.19 15.08
CA PHE A 186 -6.19 11.39 15.24
C PHE A 186 -6.43 12.29 16.44
N THR A 187 -6.98 13.47 16.21
CA THR A 187 -7.39 14.39 17.27
C THR A 187 -8.84 14.12 17.62
N VAL A 188 -9.05 13.47 18.76
CA VAL A 188 -10.40 13.23 19.30
C VAL A 188 -10.80 14.43 20.17
N ASN A 189 -11.79 15.17 19.71
CA ASN A 189 -12.30 16.36 20.40
C ASN A 189 -13.44 15.99 21.34
N LYS A 190 -13.55 16.68 22.48
CA LYS A 190 -14.72 16.53 23.36
C LYS A 190 -16.01 16.78 22.57
N PRO A 191 -17.10 16.05 22.88
CA PRO A 191 -18.37 16.37 22.26
C PRO A 191 -18.74 17.80 22.63
N PRO A 192 -19.35 18.59 21.73
CA PRO A 192 -19.76 19.95 22.05
C PRO A 192 -20.72 19.91 23.25
N GLY A 193 -20.24 20.36 24.39
CA GLY A 193 -21.04 20.48 25.60
C GLY A 193 -22.06 21.60 25.42
N ILE A 194 -23.30 21.37 25.86
CA ILE A 194 -24.27 22.45 26.00
C ILE A 194 -23.73 23.39 27.08
N GLY A 195 -23.21 24.54 26.68
CA GLY A 195 -22.61 25.50 27.60
C GLY A 195 -23.62 25.98 28.66
N PRO A 196 -23.15 26.44 29.84
CA PRO A 196 -24.03 26.90 30.92
C PRO A 196 -25.05 27.95 30.46
N GLY A 197 -24.67 28.81 29.51
CA GLY A 197 -25.54 29.84 28.93
C GLY A 197 -26.71 29.27 28.10
N ALA A 198 -26.51 28.15 27.40
CA ALA A 198 -27.58 27.49 26.65
C ALA A 198 -28.56 26.77 27.60
N ILE A 199 -28.06 26.16 28.69
CA ILE A 199 -28.91 25.57 29.75
C ILE A 199 -29.75 26.66 30.43
N ALA A 200 -29.13 27.80 30.77
CA ALA A 200 -29.82 28.94 31.37
C ALA A 200 -30.88 29.51 30.42
N ALA A 201 -30.59 29.66 29.13
CA ALA A 201 -31.56 30.14 28.15
C ALA A 201 -32.76 29.19 27.99
N ILE A 202 -32.52 27.86 27.96
CA ILE A 202 -33.58 26.84 27.92
C ILE A 202 -34.44 26.91 29.19
N ALA A 203 -33.81 27.03 30.36
CA ALA A 203 -34.52 27.16 31.63
C ALA A 203 -35.37 28.44 31.70
N ILE A 204 -34.82 29.59 31.27
CA ILE A 204 -35.53 30.87 31.22
C ILE A 204 -36.71 30.79 30.25
N ALA A 205 -36.51 30.22 29.05
CA ALA A 205 -37.59 30.04 28.09
C ALA A 205 -38.72 29.16 28.64
N ALA A 206 -38.37 28.06 29.32
CA ALA A 206 -39.35 27.19 29.98
C ALA A 206 -40.12 27.94 31.10
N ILE A 207 -39.42 28.72 31.93
CA ILE A 207 -40.05 29.53 32.99
C ILE A 207 -41.02 30.56 32.38
N VAL A 208 -40.63 31.26 31.31
CA VAL A 208 -41.48 32.23 30.61
C VAL A 208 -42.73 31.55 30.04
N ILE A 209 -42.60 30.36 29.44
CA ILE A 209 -43.74 29.59 28.93
C ILE A 209 -44.70 29.20 30.07
N VAL A 210 -44.17 28.77 31.22
CA VAL A 210 -44.98 28.44 32.40
C VAL A 210 -45.72 29.69 32.93
N ILE A 211 -45.05 30.83 33.02
CA ILE A 211 -45.68 32.09 33.46
C ILE A 211 -46.77 32.53 32.46
N CYS A 212 -46.51 32.45 31.15
CA CYS A 212 -47.49 32.77 30.12
C CYS A 212 -48.72 31.86 30.18
N THR A 213 -48.53 30.56 30.36
CA THR A 213 -49.65 29.60 30.48
C THR A 213 -50.46 29.83 31.75
N LEU A 214 -49.82 30.04 32.90
CA LEU A 214 -50.50 30.41 34.15
C LEU A 214 -51.25 31.74 34.04
N GLY A 215 -50.65 32.75 33.39
CA GLY A 215 -51.30 34.04 33.14
C GLY A 215 -52.53 33.92 32.23
N VAL A 216 -52.49 33.05 31.21
CA VAL A 216 -53.63 32.75 30.34
C VAL A 216 -54.73 32.00 31.11
N ILE A 217 -54.37 31.03 31.95
CA ILE A 217 -55.33 30.30 32.81
C ILE A 217 -56.00 31.26 33.79
N HIS A 218 -55.21 32.12 34.46
CA HIS A 218 -55.74 33.11 35.40
C HIS A 218 -56.68 34.11 34.72
N ARG A 219 -56.36 34.56 33.49
CA ARG A 219 -57.25 35.41 32.69
C ARG A 219 -58.54 34.71 32.27
N LYS A 220 -58.51 33.39 32.03
CA LYS A 220 -59.71 32.60 31.72
C LYS A 220 -60.60 32.35 32.94
N CYS A 221 -60.05 32.23 34.15
CA CYS A 221 -60.83 32.05 35.38
C CYS A 221 -61.47 33.35 35.92
N LYS A 222 -61.05 34.52 35.42
CA LYS A 222 -61.56 35.84 35.88
C LYS A 222 -62.60 36.44 34.92
N ARG A 223 -62.99 35.72 33.87
CA ARG A 223 -64.06 36.07 32.91
C ARG A 223 -65.23 35.13 33.11
#